data_AF-A0A7J9I8F7-F1
#
_entry.id   AF-A0A7J9I8F7-F1
#
_cell.length_a   1.000
_cell.length_b   1.000
_cell.length_c   1.000
_cell.angle_alpha   90.00
_cell.angle_beta   90.00
_cell.angle_gamma   90.00
#
_symmetry.space_group_name_H-M   'P 1'
#
loop_
_entity.id
_entity.type
_entity.pdbx_description
1 polymer ?
#
loop_
_entity_poly.entity_id
_entity_poly.type
_entity_poly.pdbx_seq_one_letter_code
_entity_poly.pdbx_strand_id
1 'polypeptide(L)'
;QGSNARRKLLIHTPSNEAITSYTVLERKLSILGWERYYDDPDLLQFHKRSTVHLISLPKDFSKFKSMHMFDIVVKNRNMFEVRDV
;
A
#
# COMPACT_ATOMS: atom_id res chain seq x y z
N GLN A 1 -20.10 7.50 20.48
CA GLN A 1 -20.06 6.03 20.41
C GLN A 1 -18.91 5.66 19.48
N GLY A 2 -17.81 5.17 20.05
CA GLY A 2 -16.58 4.90 19.31
C GLY A 2 -16.79 3.74 18.34
N SER A 3 -16.64 4.02 17.05
CA SER A 3 -16.60 2.97 16.03
C SER A 3 -15.38 2.10 16.32
N ASN A 4 -15.62 0.88 16.81
CA ASN A 4 -14.70 -0.24 16.61
C ASN A 4 -14.62 -0.49 15.10
N ALA A 5 -13.93 0.41 14.38
CA ALA A 5 -13.52 0.14 13.02
C ALA A 5 -12.57 -1.05 13.15
N ARG A 6 -13.09 -2.24 12.82
CA ARG A 6 -12.30 -3.48 12.75
C ARG A 6 -10.99 -3.11 12.06
N ARG A 7 -9.88 -3.42 12.74
CA ARG A 7 -8.55 -3.09 12.23
C ARG A 7 -8.45 -3.75 10.86
N LYS A 8 -8.12 -2.98 9.82
CA LYS A 8 -7.94 -3.49 8.47
C LYS A 8 -6.45 -3.73 8.24
N LEU A 9 -6.11 -4.83 7.60
CA LEU A 9 -4.74 -5.14 7.17
C LEU A 9 -4.71 -5.25 5.65
N LEU A 10 -3.65 -4.71 5.07
CA LEU A 10 -3.27 -4.99 3.69
C LEU A 10 -2.50 -6.32 3.67
N ILE A 11 -2.99 -7.28 2.90
CA ILE A 11 -2.38 -8.60 2.75
C ILE A 11 -1.86 -8.73 1.32
N HIS A 12 -0.63 -9.21 1.15
CA HIS A 12 -0.12 -9.66 -0.14
C HIS A 12 -0.64 -11.08 -0.42
N THR A 13 -1.57 -11.20 -1.36
CA THR A 13 -2.35 -12.43 -1.60
C THR A 13 -1.46 -13.64 -1.95
N PRO A 14 -0.46 -13.54 -2.86
CA PRO A 14 0.36 -14.70 -3.22
C PRO A 14 1.19 -15.29 -2.08
N SER A 15 1.58 -14.49 -1.09
CA SER A 15 2.38 -14.97 0.07
C SER A 15 1.60 -15.01 1.38
N ASN A 16 0.31 -14.64 1.36
CA ASN A 16 -0.55 -14.50 2.54
C ASN A 16 0.11 -13.69 3.69
N GLU A 17 0.95 -12.71 3.34
CA GLU A 17 1.76 -11.94 4.28
C GLU A 17 1.11 -10.57 4.53
N ALA A 18 1.00 -10.19 5.80
CA ALA A 18 0.50 -8.86 6.16
C ALA A 18 1.58 -7.80 5.94
N ILE A 19 1.17 -6.66 5.36
CA ILE A 19 2.05 -5.52 5.20
C ILE A 19 2.09 -4.75 6.52
N THR A 20 3.20 -4.91 7.25
CA THR A 20 3.41 -4.31 8.58
C THR A 20 4.37 -3.12 8.57
N SER A 21 5.01 -2.84 7.43
CA SER A 21 5.91 -1.70 7.25
C SER A 21 6.07 -1.31 5.78
N TYR A 22 6.58 -0.11 5.52
CA TYR A 22 6.89 0.33 4.15
C TYR A 22 8.02 -0.47 3.49
N THR A 23 8.98 -0.99 4.25
CA THR A 23 10.04 -1.86 3.70
C THR A 23 9.44 -3.13 3.09
N VAL A 24 8.48 -3.76 3.78
CA VAL A 24 7.79 -4.94 3.25
C VAL A 24 6.95 -4.57 2.02
N LEU A 25 6.19 -3.47 2.10
CA LEU A 25 5.36 -3.00 0.98
C LEU A 25 6.21 -2.71 -0.27
N GLU A 26 7.29 -1.96 -0.12
CA GLU A 26 8.20 -1.57 -1.20
C GLU A 26 8.80 -2.79 -1.89
N ARG A 27 9.23 -3.81 -1.14
CA ARG A 27 9.73 -5.06 -1.72
C ARG A 27 8.66 -5.77 -2.56
N LYS A 28 7.41 -5.82 -2.11
CA LYS A 28 6.32 -6.45 -2.88
C LYS A 28 5.99 -5.62 -4.13
N LEU A 29 5.90 -4.30 -3.99
CA LEU A 29 5.64 -3.39 -5.09
C LEU A 29 6.77 -3.41 -6.14
N SER A 30 8.03 -3.50 -5.74
CA SER A 30 9.17 -3.55 -6.66
C SER A 30 9.16 -4.78 -7.56
N ILE A 31 8.76 -5.94 -7.02
CA ILE A 31 8.57 -7.18 -7.79
C ILE A 31 7.47 -7.00 -8.86
N LEU A 32 6.49 -6.13 -8.61
CA LEU A 32 5.39 -5.81 -9.53
C LEU A 32 5.72 -4.66 -10.50
N GLY A 33 6.97 -4.17 -10.50
CA GLY A 33 7.45 -3.10 -11.38
C GLY A 33 7.14 -1.68 -10.92
N TRP A 34 6.83 -1.49 -9.64
CA TRP A 34 6.72 -0.16 -9.04
C TRP A 34 8.08 0.32 -8.55
N GLU A 35 8.30 1.62 -8.66
CA GLU A 35 9.55 2.26 -8.29
C GLU A 35 9.30 3.52 -7.49
N ARG A 36 10.31 3.93 -6.72
CA ARG A 36 10.27 5.16 -5.95
C ARG A 36 10.12 6.38 -6.86
N TYR A 37 9.18 7.25 -6.48
CA TYR A 37 8.95 8.53 -7.13
C TYR A 37 9.10 9.63 -6.07
N TYR A 38 9.83 10.70 -6.41
CA TYR A 38 10.30 11.73 -5.46
C TYR A 38 9.81 13.12 -5.87
N ASP A 39 8.52 13.27 -6.11
CA ASP A 39 7.91 14.54 -6.54
C ASP A 39 7.46 15.38 -5.35
N ASP A 40 6.80 14.75 -4.38
CA ASP A 40 6.43 15.40 -3.12
C ASP A 40 7.37 14.94 -1.98
N PRO A 41 8.19 15.84 -1.40
CA PRO A 41 9.10 15.51 -0.32
C PRO A 41 8.39 15.17 0.99
N ASP A 42 7.10 15.40 1.16
CA ASP A 42 6.34 15.05 2.36
C ASP A 42 5.63 13.69 2.24
N LEU A 43 5.63 13.11 1.03
CA LEU A 43 5.00 11.84 0.75
C LEU A 43 6.00 10.74 0.43
N LEU A 44 5.48 9.52 0.47
CA LEU A 44 6.16 8.31 0.11
C LEU A 44 5.47 7.75 -1.14
N GLN A 45 6.00 8.07 -2.32
CA GLN A 45 5.33 7.78 -3.57
C GLN A 45 5.99 6.63 -4.35
N PHE A 46 5.14 5.95 -5.14
CA PHE A 46 5.57 4.93 -6.07
C PHE A 46 4.90 5.12 -7.42
N HIS A 47 5.67 5.04 -8.49
CA HIS A 47 5.20 5.08 -9.87
C HIS A 47 5.44 3.73 -10.54
N LYS A 48 4.53 3.31 -11.42
CA LYS A 48 4.71 2.09 -12.20
C LYS A 48 4.98 2.46 -13.65
N ARG A 49 6.23 2.36 -14.11
CA ARG A 49 6.71 2.83 -15.44
C ARG A 49 5.83 2.42 -16.63
N SER A 50 5.20 1.25 -16.58
CA SER A 50 4.35 0.74 -17.65
C SER A 50 2.93 1.35 -17.68
N THR A 51 2.58 2.21 -16.72
CA THR A 51 1.23 2.78 -16.55
C THR A 51 1.32 4.21 -16.01
N VAL A 52 0.22 4.96 -16.05
CA VAL A 52 0.13 6.30 -15.42
C VAL A 52 -0.17 6.26 -13.91
N HIS A 53 -0.11 5.08 -13.29
CA HIS A 53 -0.51 4.94 -11.89
C HIS A 53 0.56 5.45 -10.92
N LEU A 54 0.09 6.17 -9.90
CA LEU A 54 0.87 6.68 -8.78
C LEU A 54 0.22 6.24 -7.46
N ILE A 55 0.98 5.63 -6.56
CA ILE A 55 0.57 5.37 -5.17
C ILE A 55 1.21 6.44 -4.30
N SER A 56 0.41 7.17 -3.52
CA SER A 56 0.87 8.21 -2.59
C SER A 56 0.55 7.82 -1.15
N LEU A 57 1.59 7.64 -0.34
CA LEU A 57 1.48 7.23 1.06
C LEU A 57 2.08 8.30 1.98
N PRO A 58 1.66 8.37 3.25
CA PRO A 58 2.39 9.15 4.23
C PRO A 58 3.80 8.55 4.45
N LYS A 59 4.78 9.37 4.85
CA LYS A 59 6.11 8.87 5.23
C LYS A 59 6.10 8.05 6.52
N ASP A 60 5.18 8.37 7.42
CA ASP A 60 5.00 7.66 8.68
C ASP A 60 3.96 6.56 8.53
N PHE A 61 4.38 5.31 8.74
CA PHE A 61 3.52 4.14 8.64
C PHE A 61 2.39 4.15 9.69
N SER A 62 2.55 4.86 10.81
CA SER A 62 1.47 5.04 11.80
C SER A 62 0.25 5.77 11.22
N LYS A 63 0.47 6.57 10.16
CA LYS A 63 -0.57 7.29 9.42
C LYS A 63 -1.15 6.47 8.27
N PHE A 64 -0.69 5.23 8.07
CA PHE A 64 -1.17 4.35 7.01
C PHE A 64 -2.60 3.86 7.31
N LYS A 65 -3.58 4.45 6.62
CA LYS A 65 -5.02 4.18 6.78
C LYS A 65 -5.61 3.35 5.63
N SER A 66 -6.83 2.88 5.84
CA SER A 66 -7.62 2.06 4.91
C SER A 66 -7.69 2.65 3.49
N MET A 67 -7.80 3.98 3.37
CA MET A 67 -7.84 4.65 2.05
C MET A 67 -6.60 4.34 1.20
N HIS A 68 -5.42 4.29 1.82
CA HIS A 68 -4.18 3.96 1.14
C HIS A 68 -4.11 2.47 0.79
N MET A 69 -4.62 1.61 1.67
CA MET A 69 -4.71 0.17 1.40
C MET A 69 -5.58 -0.12 0.18
N PHE A 70 -6.76 0.51 0.10
CA PHE A 70 -7.67 0.34 -1.04
C PHE A 70 -7.07 0.89 -2.33
N ASP A 71 -6.35 2.02 -2.28
CA ASP A 71 -5.64 2.55 -3.44
C ASP A 71 -4.64 1.55 -4.03
N ILE A 72 -3.85 0.91 -3.15
CA ILE A 72 -2.90 -0.15 -3.54
C ILE A 72 -3.63 -1.34 -4.18
N VAL A 73 -4.73 -1.80 -3.59
CA VAL A 73 -5.52 -2.93 -4.11
C VAL A 73 -6.09 -2.63 -5.50
N VAL A 74 -6.67 -1.44 -5.70
CA VAL A 74 -7.24 -1.05 -7.00
C VAL A 74 -6.18 -1.03 -8.10
N LYS A 75 -4.95 -0.57 -7.76
CA LYS A 75 -3.83 -0.47 -8.71
C LYS A 75 -3.06 -1.78 -8.91
N ASN A 76 -3.25 -2.76 -8.02
CA ASN A 76 -2.57 -4.05 -8.02
C ASN A 76 -3.57 -5.19 -7.80
N ARG A 77 -4.64 -5.21 -8.61
CA ARG A 77 -5.71 -6.20 -8.50
C ARG A 77 -5.13 -7.62 -8.44
N ASN A 78 -5.71 -8.46 -7.58
CA ASN A 78 -5.31 -9.85 -7.32
C ASN A 78 -3.94 -10.04 -6.63
N MET A 79 -3.14 -9.00 -6.46
CA MET A 79 -1.85 -9.10 -5.74
C MET A 79 -2.00 -8.72 -4.27
N PHE A 80 -2.96 -7.86 -3.95
CA PHE A 80 -3.27 -7.44 -2.59
C PHE A 80 -4.76 -7.48 -2.32
N GLU A 81 -5.10 -7.61 -1.05
CA GLU A 81 -6.45 -7.46 -0.54
C GLU A 81 -6.45 -6.82 0.84
N VAL A 82 -7.60 -6.28 1.24
CA VAL A 82 -7.81 -5.74 2.59
C VAL A 82 -8.66 -6.71 3.40
N ARG A 83 -8.13 -7.21 4.51
CA ARG A 83 -8.84 -8.10 5.44
C ARG A 83 -9.14 -7.40 6.75
N ASP A 84 -10.28 -7.70 7.36
CA ASP A 84 -10.57 -7.31 8.74
C ASP A 84 -9.84 -8.27 9.69
N VAL A 85 -9.33 -7.74 10.80
CA VAL A 85 -8.71 -8.50 11.91
C VAL A 85 -9.73 -8.80 12.99
#